data_AF-A0AAU5GU73-F1
#
_entry.id   AF-A0AAU5GU73-F1
#
_cell.length_a   1.000
_cell.length_b   1.000
_cell.length_c   1.000
_cell.angle_alpha   90.00
_cell.angle_beta   90.00
_cell.angle_gamma   90.00
#
_symmetry.space_group_name_H-M   'P 1'
#
loop_
_entity.id
_entity.type
_entity.pdbx_description
1 polymer ?
#
loop_
_entity_poly.entity_id
_entity_poly.type
_entity_poly.pdbx_seq_one_letter_code
_entity_poly.pdbx_strand_id
1 'polypeptide(L)' 'MSRRRYVARGVPGGYRIWDNRGRRWWGDLYELCPDDLLAELNDTADQEKITALLKRYRALKR' A
#
# COMPACT_ATOMS: atom_id res chain seq x y z
N MET A 1 2.44 17.01 13.58
CA MET A 1 1.87 15.72 13.12
C MET A 1 2.83 15.11 12.11
N SER A 2 3.45 13.97 12.43
CA SER A 2 4.35 13.30 11.48
C SER A 2 3.53 12.82 10.28
N ARG A 3 3.83 13.32 9.09
CA ARG A 3 3.09 13.02 7.86
C ARG A 3 3.35 11.55 7.51
N ARG A 4 2.30 10.71 7.44
CA ARG A 4 2.42 9.29 7.06
C ARG A 4 3.28 9.16 5.79
N ARG A 5 4.26 8.26 5.81
CA ARG A 5 5.19 8.06 4.70
C ARG A 5 4.45 7.52 3.48
N TYR A 6 3.64 6.49 3.67
CA TYR A 6 2.85 5.86 2.63
C TYR A 6 1.38 6.25 2.77
N VAL A 7 0.72 6.56 1.66
CA VAL A 7 -0.69 7.01 1.63
C VAL A 7 -1.43 6.35 0.47
N ALA A 8 -2.62 5.78 0.71
CA ALA A 8 -3.52 5.35 -0.36
C ALA A 8 -4.04 6.56 -1.13
N ARG A 9 -4.01 6.49 -2.45
CA ARG A 9 -4.67 7.43 -3.34
C ARG A 9 -5.59 6.67 -4.28
N GLY A 10 -6.85 7.07 -4.31
CA GLY A 10 -7.79 6.63 -5.33
C GLY A 10 -7.33 7.12 -6.71
N VAL A 11 -7.27 6.21 -7.66
CA VAL A 11 -6.90 6.46 -9.06
C VAL A 11 -7.93 5.76 -9.95
N PRO A 12 -8.08 6.17 -11.23
CA PRO A 12 -8.93 5.43 -12.15
C PRO A 12 -8.51 3.95 -12.21
N GLY A 13 -9.43 3.04 -11.87
CA GLY A 13 -9.16 1.60 -11.79
C GLY A 13 -8.78 1.06 -10.39
N GLY A 14 -8.79 1.89 -9.34
CA GLY A 14 -8.64 1.41 -7.96
C GLY A 14 -7.83 2.35 -7.07
N TYR A 15 -6.85 1.80 -6.37
CA TYR A 15 -6.01 2.47 -5.39
C TYR A 15 -4.53 2.22 -5.67
N ARG A 16 -3.72 3.26 -5.52
CA ARG A 16 -2.25 3.17 -5.51
C ARG A 16 -1.67 3.76 -4.24
N ILE A 17 -0.52 3.25 -3.83
CA ILE A 17 0.19 3.76 -2.66
C ILE A 17 1.20 4.81 -3.09
N TRP A 18 1.10 6.00 -2.53
CA TRP A 18 2.05 7.10 -2.72
C TRP A 18 3.08 7.11 -1.59
N ASP A 19 4.37 7.03 -1.94
CA ASP A 19 5.47 7.25 -1.00
C ASP A 19 5.82 8.75 -0.98
N ASN A 20 5.47 9.44 0.10
CA ASN A 20 5.78 10.86 0.31
C ASN A 20 7.28 11.13 0.45
N ARG A 21 8.06 10.16 0.95
CA ARG A 21 9.52 10.31 1.13
C ARG A 21 10.24 10.14 -0.20
N GLY A 22 9.85 9.10 -0.96
CA GLY A 22 10.40 8.83 -2.29
C GLY A 22 9.78 9.65 -3.41
N ARG A 23 8.68 10.38 -3.14
CA ARG A 23 7.86 11.11 -4.12
C ARG A 23 7.51 10.27 -5.36
N ARG A 24 7.17 9.01 -5.12
CA ARG A 24 6.90 8.02 -6.18
C ARG A 24 5.75 7.10 -5.80
N TRP A 25 5.17 6.46 -6.80
CA TRP A 25 4.23 5.36 -6.59
C TRP A 25 4.98 4.13 -6.05
N TRP A 26 4.41 3.50 -5.04
CA TRP A 26 4.90 2.28 -4.43
C TRP A 26 3.93 1.14 -4.73
N GLY A 27 4.47 -0.02 -5.13
CA GLY A 27 3.67 -1.21 -5.44
C GLY A 27 2.82 -1.10 -6.71
N ASP A 28 1.84 -2.01 -6.79
CA ASP A 28 0.94 -2.17 -7.93
C ASP A 28 -0.36 -1.36 -7.78
N LEU A 29 -1.24 -1.43 -8.78
CA LEU A 29 -2.62 -0.98 -8.67
C LEU A 29 -3.43 -2.04 -7.92
N TYR A 30 -4.09 -1.62 -6.84
CA TYR A 30 -4.96 -2.45 -6.02
C TYR A 30 -6.41 -2.10 -6.31
N GLU A 31 -7.27 -3.08 -6.53
CA GLU A 31 -8.71 -2.82 -6.76
C GLU A 31 -9.42 -2.39 -5.48
N LEU A 32 -8.97 -2.91 -4.33
CA LEU A 32 -9.46 -2.58 -3.00
C LEU A 32 -8.47 -1.68 -2.26
N CYS A 33 -8.98 -0.84 -1.35
CA CYS A 33 -8.16 0.06 -0.54
C CYS A 33 -7.18 -0.76 0.33
N PRO A 34 -5.85 -0.58 0.18
CA PRO A 34 -4.87 -1.42 0.86
C PRO A 34 -4.52 -0.88 2.26
N ASP A 35 -5.53 -0.69 3.12
CA ASP A 35 -5.36 -0.05 4.43
C ASP A 35 -4.45 -0.86 5.38
N ASP A 36 -4.60 -2.18 5.41
CA ASP A 36 -3.77 -3.07 6.23
C ASP A 36 -2.29 -2.99 5.80
N LEU A 37 -2.04 -2.90 4.49
CA LEU A 37 -0.69 -2.76 3.95
C LEU A 37 -0.09 -1.38 4.23
N LEU A 38 -0.92 -0.34 4.20
CA LEU A 38 -0.52 1.01 4.60
C LEU A 38 -0.19 1.11 6.08
N ALA A 39 -0.95 0.43 6.94
CA ALA A 39 -0.65 0.35 8.36
C ALA A 39 0.73 -0.28 8.58
N GLU A 40 0.96 -1.46 8.01
CA GLU A 40 2.24 -2.16 8.16
C GLU A 40 3.42 -1.35 7.57
N LEU A 41 3.26 -0.74 6.40
CA LEU A 41 4.30 0.07 5.76
C LEU A 41 4.66 1.35 6.53
N ASN A 42 3.71 1.91 7.28
CA ASN A 42 3.93 3.11 8.09
C ASN A 42 4.35 2.79 9.53
N ASP A 43 4.20 1.54 9.97
CA ASP A 43 4.59 1.07 11.30
C ASP A 43 5.99 0.43 11.25
N THR A 44 6.10 -0.88 11.44
CA THR A 44 7.38 -1.60 11.47
C THR A 44 7.97 -1.92 10.10
N ALA A 45 7.16 -1.86 9.04
CA ALA A 45 7.51 -2.29 7.68
C ALA A 45 8.10 -3.72 7.63
N ASP A 46 7.47 -4.63 8.36
CA ASP A 46 7.87 -6.05 8.42
C ASP A 46 7.70 -6.69 7.05
N GLN A 47 8.81 -7.19 6.50
CA GLN A 47 8.86 -7.77 5.16
C GLN A 47 8.01 -9.04 5.02
N GLU A 48 7.89 -9.85 6.09
CA GLU A 48 7.09 -11.07 6.05
C GLU A 48 5.60 -10.74 5.96
N LYS A 49 5.13 -9.80 6.79
CA LYS A 49 3.75 -9.33 6.76
C LYS A 49 3.41 -8.60 5.47
N ILE A 50 4.29 -7.72 5.00
CA ILE A 50 4.12 -7.04 3.70
C ILE A 50 3.96 -8.08 2.59
N THR A 51 4.82 -9.10 2.56
CA THR A 51 4.75 -10.16 1.54
C THR A 51 3.44 -10.93 1.62
N ALA A 52 2.96 -11.26 2.83
CA ALA A 52 1.68 -11.93 3.02
C ALA A 52 0.49 -11.07 2.55
N LEU A 53 0.49 -9.77 2.88
CA LEU A 53 -0.53 -8.82 2.43
C LEU A 53 -0.50 -8.66 0.91
N LEU A 54 0.67 -8.55 0.29
CA LEU A 54 0.81 -8.50 -1.17
C LEU A 54 0.22 -9.74 -1.85
N LYS A 55 0.45 -10.94 -1.31
CA LYS A 55 -0.15 -12.18 -1.83
C LYS A 55 -1.68 -12.15 -1.72
N ARG A 56 -2.21 -11.69 -0.58
CA ARG A 56 -3.66 -11.54 -0.36
C ARG A 56 -4.29 -10.58 -1.36
N TYR A 57 -3.71 -9.39 -1.55
CA TYR A 57 -4.22 -8.41 -2.50
C TYR A 57 -4.10 -8.88 -3.95
N ARG A 58 -3.05 -9.64 -4.30
CA ARG A 58 -2.95 -10.28 -5.63
C ARG A 58 -4.02 -11.35 -5.84
N ALA A 59 -4.38 -12.11 -4.82
CA ALA A 59 -5.47 -13.09 -4.90
C ALA A 59 -6.85 -12.44 -4.99
N LEU A 60 -7.01 -11.25 -4.39
CA LEU A 60 -8.24 -10.46 -4.47
C LEU A 60 -8.41 -9.77 -5.83
N LYS A 61 -7.32 -9.59 -6.58
CA LYS A 61 -7.34 -9.09 -7.95
C LYS A 61 -7.79 -10.20 -8.90
N ARG A 62 -9.10 -10.41 -9.03
CA ARG A 62 -9.67 -11.48 -9.85
C ARG A 62 -10.89 -11.05 -10.62
#